data_AF-A0A933XUG1-F1
#
_entry.id   AF-A0A933XUG1-F1
#
_cell.length_a   1.000
_cell.length_b   1.000
_cell.length_c   1.000
_cell.angle_alpha   90.00
_cell.angle_beta   90.00
_cell.angle_gamma   90.00
#
_symmetry.space_group_name_H-M   'P 1'
#
loop_
_entity.id
_entity.type
_entity.pdbx_description
1 polymer ?
#
loop_
_entity_poly.entity_id
_entity_poly.type
_entity_poly.pdbx_seq_one_letter_code
_entity_poly.pdbx_strand_id
1 'polypeptide(L)'
;MTPVQKPQIEDTGKVWIRGRTRPSFAVRVDDRFFVPGMEEGQTIEYWTEGNCLRVVLSGPAPGTRTARRFGLDLPAVASAALFSGFKKTRHRDVTAVLWSDPGVEDGPSATSRFETGGFF
;
A
#
# COMPACT_ATOMS: atom_id res chain seq x y z
N MET A 1 0.92 16.18 -27.17
CA MET A 1 0.79 15.95 -25.73
C MET A 1 0.57 14.47 -25.53
N THR A 2 1.55 13.75 -24.95
CA THR A 2 1.39 12.34 -24.61
C THR A 2 0.39 12.24 -23.45
N PRO A 3 -0.64 11.38 -23.50
CA PRO A 3 -1.54 11.20 -22.38
C PRO A 3 -0.72 10.79 -21.14
N VAL A 4 -0.87 11.51 -20.04
CA VAL A 4 -0.31 11.10 -18.75
C VAL A 4 -1.05 9.84 -18.33
N GLN A 5 -0.36 8.71 -18.42
CA GLN A 5 -0.93 7.43 -18.01
C GLN A 5 -1.16 7.48 -16.50
N LYS A 6 -2.40 7.23 -16.08
CA LYS A 6 -2.72 7.14 -14.65
C LYS A 6 -2.09 5.85 -14.10
N PRO A 7 -1.43 5.90 -12.94
CA PRO A 7 -0.88 4.71 -12.32
C PRO A 7 -1.99 3.69 -12.07
N GLN A 8 -1.71 2.42 -12.35
CA GLN A 8 -2.71 1.37 -12.25
C GLN A 8 -2.32 0.33 -11.20
N ILE A 9 -3.25 -0.01 -10.32
CA ILE A 9 -3.09 -1.16 -9.43
C ILE A 9 -3.28 -2.42 -10.26
N GLU A 10 -2.19 -3.15 -10.46
CA GLU A 10 -2.16 -4.31 -11.36
C GLU A 10 -2.51 -5.61 -10.64
N ASP A 11 -2.02 -5.77 -9.41
CA ASP A 11 -2.11 -7.03 -8.67
C ASP A 11 -1.91 -6.81 -7.17
N THR A 12 -2.32 -7.78 -6.37
CA THR A 12 -2.02 -7.81 -4.93
C THR A 12 -1.65 -9.20 -4.49
N GLY A 13 -0.92 -9.29 -3.38
CA GLY A 13 -0.48 -10.56 -2.86
C GLY A 13 0.32 -10.41 -1.58
N LYS A 14 1.15 -11.41 -1.31
CA LYS A 14 2.04 -11.46 -0.16
C LYS A 14 3.47 -11.56 -0.64
N VAL A 15 4.37 -10.85 0.02
CA VAL A 15 5.81 -10.88 -0.22
C VAL A 15 6.55 -11.28 1.06
N TRP A 16 7.68 -11.96 0.91
CA TRP A 16 8.60 -12.21 2.01
C TRP A 16 9.70 -11.16 2.00
N ILE A 17 9.67 -10.22 2.95
CA ILE A 17 10.73 -9.21 3.07
C ILE A 17 11.93 -9.87 3.76
N ARG A 18 13.12 -9.68 3.22
CA ARG A 18 14.36 -10.20 3.81
C ARG A 18 14.51 -9.69 5.25
N GLY A 19 14.77 -10.61 6.18
CA GLY A 19 14.91 -10.30 7.61
C GLY A 19 13.59 -10.29 8.40
N ARG A 20 12.43 -10.46 7.75
CA ARG A 20 11.15 -10.65 8.45
C ARG A 20 10.79 -12.13 8.57
N THR A 21 10.10 -12.48 9.65
CA THR A 21 9.69 -13.86 9.96
C THR A 21 8.34 -14.26 9.36
N ARG A 22 7.59 -13.29 8.82
CA ARG A 22 6.25 -13.51 8.24
C ARG A 22 6.09 -12.78 6.91
N PRO A 23 5.31 -13.33 5.97
CA PRO A 23 4.98 -12.64 4.73
C PRO A 23 4.11 -11.42 5.01
N SER A 24 4.29 -10.36 4.22
CA SER A 24 3.57 -9.10 4.34
C SER A 24 2.65 -8.89 3.13
N PHE A 25 1.47 -8.30 3.35
CA PHE A 25 0.61 -7.89 2.24
C PHE A 25 1.29 -6.83 1.37
N ALA A 26 1.13 -6.93 0.06
CA ALA A 26 1.72 -6.01 -0.90
C ALA A 26 0.73 -5.66 -2.02
N VAL A 27 0.84 -4.41 -2.47
CA VAL A 27 0.13 -3.86 -3.63
C VAL A 27 1.14 -3.63 -4.74
N ARG A 28 0.86 -4.13 -5.94
CA ARG A 28 1.62 -3.81 -7.14
C ARG A 28 0.92 -2.66 -7.88
N VAL A 29 1.63 -1.55 -8.03
CA VAL A 29 1.19 -0.42 -8.88
C VAL A 29 2.20 -0.30 -10.01
N ASP A 30 1.73 -0.46 -11.25
CA ASP A 30 2.56 -0.62 -12.44
C ASP A 30 3.64 -1.71 -12.21
N ASP A 31 4.93 -1.35 -12.20
CA ASP A 31 6.05 -2.27 -11.95
C ASP A 31 6.67 -2.14 -10.54
N ARG A 32 6.02 -1.41 -9.63
CA ARG A 32 6.50 -1.19 -8.26
C ARG A 32 5.65 -1.92 -7.22
N PHE A 33 6.29 -2.31 -6.13
CA PHE A 33 5.65 -3.02 -5.02
C PHE A 33 5.67 -2.17 -3.75
N PHE A 34 4.52 -2.07 -3.11
CA PHE A 34 4.33 -1.31 -1.88
C PHE A 34 3.85 -2.26 -0.79
N VAL A 35 4.50 -2.23 0.38
CA VAL A 35 4.13 -3.03 1.55
C VAL A 35 3.52 -2.11 2.59
N PRO A 36 2.18 -2.07 2.68
CA PRO A 36 1.53 -1.07 3.50
C PRO A 36 1.60 -1.32 4.98
N GLY A 37 2.18 -2.44 5.44
CA GLY A 37 2.28 -2.76 6.87
C GLY A 37 0.96 -3.19 7.50
N MET A 38 0.11 -3.91 6.75
CA MET A 38 -1.10 -4.53 7.26
C MET A 38 -0.76 -5.62 8.27
N GLU A 39 -1.35 -5.54 9.46
CA GLU A 39 -1.21 -6.53 10.53
C GLU A 39 -2.38 -7.53 10.55
N GLU A 40 -2.23 -8.60 11.32
CA GLU A 40 -3.27 -9.61 11.49
C GLU A 40 -4.53 -9.00 12.13
N GLY A 41 -5.70 -9.39 11.63
CA GLY A 41 -6.98 -8.86 12.10
C GLY A 41 -7.33 -7.45 11.59
N GLN A 42 -6.45 -6.81 10.80
CA GLN A 42 -6.79 -5.58 10.10
C GLN A 42 -7.53 -5.86 8.80
N THR A 43 -8.31 -4.90 8.33
CA THR A 43 -8.78 -4.82 6.94
C THR A 43 -8.05 -3.68 6.22
N ILE A 44 -8.05 -3.72 4.88
CA ILE A 44 -7.31 -2.76 4.07
C ILE A 44 -8.18 -2.25 2.91
N GLU A 45 -8.13 -0.94 2.70
CA GLU A 45 -8.61 -0.25 1.51
C GLU A 45 -7.43 0.47 0.85
N TYR A 46 -7.36 0.48 -0.47
CA TYR A 46 -6.29 1.15 -1.21
C TYR A 46 -6.74 1.63 -2.59
N TRP A 47 -6.21 2.76 -3.04
CA TRP A 47 -6.47 3.34 -4.36
C TRP A 47 -5.33 4.27 -4.78
N THR A 48 -5.24 4.57 -6.07
CA THR A 48 -4.32 5.58 -6.60
C THR A 48 -4.98 6.95 -6.65
N GLU A 49 -4.30 7.98 -6.16
CA GLU A 49 -4.72 9.38 -6.22
C GLU A 49 -3.52 10.23 -6.68
N GLY A 50 -3.59 10.78 -7.89
CA GLY A 50 -2.45 11.47 -8.50
C GLY A 50 -1.25 10.52 -8.65
N ASN A 51 -0.06 10.97 -8.20
CA ASN A 51 1.16 10.16 -8.18
C ASN A 51 1.35 9.41 -6.85
N CYS A 52 0.27 9.01 -6.19
CA CYS A 52 0.34 8.38 -4.88
C CYS A 52 -0.55 7.14 -4.79
N LEU A 53 -0.07 6.14 -4.05
CA LEU A 53 -0.90 5.06 -3.51
C LEU A 53 -1.39 5.48 -2.11
N ARG A 54 -2.71 5.56 -1.95
CA ARG A 54 -3.39 5.76 -0.66
C ARG A 54 -3.75 4.40 -0.08
N VAL A 55 -3.54 4.24 1.22
CA VAL A 55 -3.93 3.05 1.96
C VAL A 55 -4.61 3.45 3.26
N VAL A 56 -5.68 2.75 3.61
CA VAL A 56 -6.33 2.83 4.92
C VAL A 56 -6.35 1.42 5.52
N LEU A 57 -5.74 1.28 6.70
CA LEU A 57 -5.78 0.06 7.51
C LEU A 57 -6.77 0.28 8.64
N SER A 58 -7.80 -0.56 8.72
CA SER A 58 -8.75 -0.54 9.84
C SER A 58 -8.46 -1.69 10.79
N GLY A 59 -8.25 -1.36 12.06
CA GLY A 59 -8.01 -2.33 13.13
C GLY A 59 -9.27 -3.10 13.53
N PRO A 60 -9.11 -4.17 14.33
CA PRO A 60 -10.24 -4.97 14.82
C PRO A 60 -11.10 -4.20 15.83
N ALA A 61 -10.52 -3.21 16.52
CA ALA A 61 -11.26 -2.34 17.43
C ALA A 61 -11.94 -1.20 16.66
N PRO A 62 -13.23 -0.91 16.92
CA PRO A 62 -13.93 0.22 16.31
C PRO A 62 -13.15 1.53 16.45
N GLY A 63 -13.08 2.30 15.37
CA GLY A 63 -12.39 3.60 15.35
C GLY A 63 -10.86 3.54 15.22
N THR A 64 -10.23 2.36 15.26
CA THR A 64 -8.78 2.25 15.03
C THR A 64 -8.50 2.27 13.53
N ARG A 65 -7.96 3.37 13.01
CA ARG A 65 -7.58 3.50 11.59
C ARG A 65 -6.20 4.12 11.44
N THR A 66 -5.39 3.56 10.54
CA THR A 66 -4.12 4.16 10.11
C THR A 66 -4.20 4.43 8.61
N ALA A 67 -3.98 5.67 8.19
CA ALA A 67 -3.86 5.97 6.76
C ALA A 67 -2.45 6.33 6.38
N ARG A 68 -2.07 5.85 5.19
CA ARG A 68 -0.74 5.96 4.64
C ARG A 68 -0.80 6.48 3.23
N ARG A 69 0.20 7.27 2.86
CA ARG A 69 0.42 7.76 1.51
C ARG A 69 1.82 7.39 1.08
N PHE A 70 1.90 6.66 -0.03
CA PHE A 70 3.14 6.31 -0.70
C PHE A 70 3.25 7.16 -1.96
N GLY A 71 4.32 7.95 -2.09
CA GLY A 71 4.70 8.49 -3.40
C GLY A 71 5.06 7.33 -4.32
N LEU A 72 4.50 7.31 -5.53
CA LEU A 72 4.76 6.22 -6.46
C LEU A 72 6.19 6.26 -7.01
N ASP A 73 6.86 7.40 -6.90
CA ASP A 73 8.26 7.67 -7.23
C ASP A 73 9.25 7.34 -6.10
N LEU A 74 8.76 6.93 -4.92
CA LEU A 74 9.62 6.52 -3.82
C LEU A 74 10.56 5.37 -4.23
N PRO A 75 11.83 5.40 -3.80
CA PRO A 75 12.78 4.35 -4.12
C PRO A 75 12.42 3.05 -3.39
N ALA A 76 12.23 1.97 -4.16
CA ALA A 76 12.02 0.64 -3.61
C ALA A 76 13.36 0.00 -3.26
N VAL A 77 13.69 -0.04 -1.96
CA VAL A 77 15.01 -0.49 -1.47
C VAL A 77 14.96 -1.82 -0.72
N ALA A 78 13.80 -2.21 -0.18
CA ALA A 78 13.69 -3.43 0.60
C ALA A 78 13.66 -4.66 -0.31
N SER A 79 14.66 -5.54 -0.22
CA SER A 79 14.67 -6.81 -0.94
C SER A 79 13.55 -7.74 -0.43
N ALA A 80 12.75 -8.26 -1.35
CA ALA A 80 11.66 -9.18 -1.05
C ALA A 80 11.49 -10.24 -2.15
N ALA A 81 10.92 -11.39 -1.78
CA ALA A 81 10.47 -12.40 -2.72
C ALA A 81 8.95 -12.36 -2.83
N LEU A 82 8.39 -12.43 -4.05
CA LEU A 82 6.95 -12.68 -4.20
C LEU A 82 6.61 -14.03 -3.56
N PHE A 83 5.54 -14.14 -2.78
CA PHE A 83 5.23 -15.37 -2.03
C PHE A 83 3.94 -16.02 -2.52
N SER A 84 2.79 -15.34 -2.36
CA SER A 84 1.49 -15.90 -2.72
C SER A 84 0.46 -14.82 -3.06
N GLY A 85 -0.70 -15.20 -3.61
CA GLY A 85 -1.83 -14.30 -3.85
C GLY A 85 -1.79 -13.50 -5.16
N PHE A 86 -0.60 -13.22 -5.70
CA PHE A 86 -0.45 -12.57 -7.00
C PHE A 86 -1.01 -13.42 -8.13
N LYS A 87 -1.99 -12.90 -8.88
CA LYS A 87 -2.65 -13.64 -9.97
C LYS A 87 -2.14 -13.26 -11.35
N LYS A 88 -1.62 -12.04 -11.49
CA LYS A 88 -1.14 -11.46 -12.76
C LYS A 88 0.38 -11.24 -12.76
N THR A 89 1.05 -11.57 -11.66
CA THR A 89 2.49 -11.38 -11.49
C THR A 89 3.20 -12.70 -11.30
N ARG A 90 4.18 -12.99 -12.17
CA ARG A 90 5.04 -14.18 -12.06
C ARG A 90 6.01 -14.06 -10.88
N HIS A 91 6.21 -15.18 -10.19
CA HIS A 91 7.12 -15.31 -9.05
C HIS A 91 8.55 -14.90 -9.43
N ARG A 92 9.17 -14.04 -8.60
CA ARG A 92 10.54 -13.53 -8.73
C ARG A 92 10.94 -12.78 -7.46
N ASP A 93 12.23 -12.48 -7.34
CA ASP A 93 12.71 -11.48 -6.38
C ASP A 93 12.43 -10.06 -6.88
N VAL A 94 12.10 -9.17 -5.95
CA VAL A 94 11.71 -7.77 -6.20
C VAL A 94 12.31 -6.86 -5.13
N THR A 95 12.26 -5.55 -5.38
CA THR A 95 12.36 -4.57 -4.30
C THR A 95 11.00 -3.96 -4.02
N ALA A 96 10.78 -3.54 -2.78
CA ALA A 96 9.54 -2.92 -2.34
C ALA A 96 9.79 -1.64 -1.54
N VAL A 97 8.80 -0.74 -1.57
CA VAL A 97 8.68 0.40 -0.65
C VAL A 97 7.92 -0.08 0.58
N LEU A 98 8.49 0.10 1.76
CA LEU A 98 7.87 -0.26 3.03
C LEU A 98 7.18 0.95 3.65
N TRP A 99 6.14 0.71 4.44
CA TRP A 99 5.46 1.77 5.20
C TRP A 99 6.38 2.58 6.13
N SER A 100 7.51 2.01 6.52
CA SER A 100 8.51 2.63 7.40
C SER A 100 9.61 3.36 6.64
N ASP A 101 9.59 3.35 5.30
CA ASP A 101 10.62 4.00 4.50
C ASP A 101 10.47 5.53 4.56
N PRO A 102 11.59 6.28 4.53
CA PRO A 102 11.54 7.73 4.47
C PRO A 102 10.69 8.23 3.29
N GLY A 103 9.81 9.19 3.55
CA GLY A 103 8.91 9.78 2.56
C GLY A 103 7.53 9.11 2.45
N VAL A 104 7.30 8.01 3.17
CA VAL A 104 5.92 7.54 3.42
C VAL A 104 5.29 8.44 4.48
N GLU A 105 4.15 9.03 4.15
CA GLU A 105 3.41 9.90 5.07
C GLU A 105 2.30 9.10 5.76
N ASP A 106 2.33 9.07 7.10
CA ASP A 106 1.15 8.72 7.88
C ASP A 106 0.22 9.96 7.93
N GLY A 107 -1.06 9.77 7.64
CA GLY A 107 -2.03 10.86 7.59
C GLY A 107 -3.33 10.54 8.33
N PRO A 108 -4.20 11.54 8.55
CA PRO A 108 -5.56 11.27 8.99
C PRO A 108 -6.25 10.37 7.95
N SER A 109 -7.05 9.39 8.41
CA SER A 109 -7.78 8.51 7.50
C SER A 109 -8.63 9.32 6.53
N ALA A 110 -8.58 9.02 5.23
CA ALA A 110 -9.33 9.79 4.22
C ALA A 110 -10.84 9.82 4.53
N THR A 111 -11.33 8.81 5.26
CA THR A 111 -12.69 8.76 5.81
C THR A 111 -12.99 9.89 6.81
N SER A 112 -12.00 10.45 7.52
CA SER A 112 -12.19 11.62 8.37
C SER A 112 -12.46 12.91 7.58
N ARG A 113 -12.18 12.94 6.27
CA ARG A 113 -12.61 14.04 5.39
C ARG A 113 -14.07 13.94 4.96
N PHE A 114 -14.71 12.79 5.13
CA PHE A 114 -16.13 12.58 4.81
C PHE A 114 -17.04 12.59 6.05
N GLU A 115 -16.48 12.56 7.27
CA GLU A 115 -17.26 12.69 8.51
C GLU A 115 -17.58 14.16 8.87
N THR A 116 -17.08 15.16 8.13
CA THR A 116 -17.53 16.57 8.26
C THR A 116 -18.67 16.87 7.27
N GLY A 117 -19.66 15.97 7.19
CA GLY A 117 -20.83 16.08 6.31
C GLY A 117 -22.17 16.15 7.04
N GLY A 118 -22.18 16.57 8.31
CA GLY A 118 -23.42 16.65 9.09
C GLY A 118 -23.38 17.79 10.08
N PHE A 119 -23.78 18.99 9.64
CA PHE A 119 -24.47 20.01 10.43
C PHE A 119 -25.05 21.05 9.46
N PHE A 120 -26.32 20.88 9.07
CA PHE A 120 -27.38 21.90 9.08
C PHE A 120 -28.72 21.16 9.24
#